data_AF-A0A2V7SBP9-F1
#
_entry.id   AF-A0A2V7SBP9-F1
#
_cell.length_a   1.000
_cell.length_b   1.000
_cell.length_c   1.000
_cell.angle_alpha   90.00
_cell.angle_beta   90.00
_cell.angle_gamma   90.00
#
_symmetry.space_group_name_H-M   'P 1'
#
loop_
_entity.id
_entity.type
_entity.pdbx_description
1 polymer ?
#
loop_
_entity_poly.entity_id
_entity_poly.type
_entity_poly.pdbx_seq_one_letter_code
_entity_poly.pdbx_strand_id
1 'polypeptide(L)'
;FGASVQNIGGDLGGGARLPRSTRAGFTMNYVDPQGSYRLLTTLEGEWPSPGSALLIAGVEGGVVAHGVGLVGRLGCGGRSPSTAASPCSYGAGLELGRLHLDYAYRMFDAPARGTHRLGLRWTP
;
A
#
# COMPACT_ATOMS: atom_id res chain seq x y z
N PHE A 1 -7.08 15.78 -3.94
CA PHE A 1 -7.25 14.47 -4.59
C PHE A 1 -6.11 14.27 -5.58
N GLY A 2 -5.77 13.04 -5.92
CA GLY A 2 -4.72 12.72 -6.89
C GLY A 2 -5.11 11.49 -7.71
N ALA A 3 -4.59 11.40 -8.93
CA ALA A 3 -4.77 10.25 -9.81
C ALA A 3 -3.43 9.89 -10.46
N SER A 4 -3.25 8.60 -10.75
CA SER A 4 -2.06 8.08 -11.44
C SER A 4 -2.45 7.01 -12.45
N VAL A 5 -1.69 6.90 -13.54
CA VAL A 5 -1.80 5.81 -14.51
C VAL A 5 -0.41 5.31 -14.83
N GLN A 6 -0.22 3.99 -14.81
CA GLN A 6 1.04 3.34 -15.16
C GLN A 6 0.78 2.19 -16.13
N ASN A 7 1.60 2.09 -17.17
CA ASN A 7 1.61 0.95 -18.08
C ASN A 7 3.02 0.33 -18.08
N ILE A 8 3.10 -0.95 -17.77
CA ILE A 8 4.34 -1.73 -17.80
C ILE A 8 4.16 -2.82 -18.84
N GLY A 9 5.11 -2.94 -19.76
CA GLY A 9 5.07 -3.96 -20.81
C GLY A 9 6.22 -3.77 -21.80
N GLY A 10 6.68 -4.86 -22.40
CA GLY A 10 7.76 -4.79 -23.38
C GLY A 10 8.49 -6.12 -23.57
N ASP A 11 9.41 -6.12 -24.52
CA ASP A 11 10.39 -7.19 -24.74
C ASP A 11 11.74 -6.69 -24.23
N LEU A 12 12.37 -7.44 -23.31
CA LEU A 12 13.71 -7.12 -22.82
C LEU A 12 14.82 -7.60 -23.78
N GLY A 13 14.44 -8.20 -24.92
CA GLY A 13 15.34 -8.89 -25.82
C GLY A 13 15.52 -10.35 -25.43
N GLY A 14 15.93 -11.19 -26.39
CA GLY A 14 16.19 -12.62 -26.15
C GLY A 14 14.95 -13.49 -25.92
N GLY A 15 13.74 -12.98 -26.20
CA GLY A 15 12.48 -13.73 -26.07
C GLY A 15 11.80 -13.63 -24.70
N ALA A 16 12.37 -12.86 -23.76
CA ALA A 16 11.77 -12.60 -22.46
C ALA A 16 10.72 -11.49 -22.54
N ARG A 17 9.44 -11.90 -22.66
CA ARG A 17 8.29 -10.98 -22.62
C ARG A 17 7.98 -10.57 -21.17
N LEU A 18 7.99 -9.28 -20.87
CA LEU A 18 7.45 -8.78 -19.61
C LEU A 18 5.93 -8.95 -19.58
N PRO A 19 5.35 -9.31 -18.43
CA PRO A 19 3.91 -9.20 -18.20
C PRO A 19 3.45 -7.78 -18.52
N ARG A 20 2.39 -7.66 -19.33
CA ARG A 20 1.76 -6.37 -19.61
C ARG A 20 0.78 -6.08 -18.49
N SER A 21 0.87 -4.92 -17.84
CA SER A 21 -0.09 -4.50 -16.83
C SER A 21 -0.35 -3.00 -16.95
N THR A 22 -1.64 -2.65 -16.94
CA THR A 22 -2.09 -1.26 -16.79
C THR A 22 -2.60 -1.08 -15.38
N ARG A 23 -2.21 0.01 -14.72
CA ARG A 23 -2.66 0.36 -13.37
C ARG A 23 -3.20 1.78 -13.38
N ALA A 24 -4.33 2.00 -12.72
CA ALA A 24 -4.89 3.33 -12.48
C ALA A 24 -5.19 3.49 -10.99
N GLY A 25 -4.66 4.55 -10.38
CA GLY A 25 -4.83 4.86 -8.98
C GLY A 25 -5.58 6.17 -8.76
N PHE A 26 -6.34 6.23 -7.69
CA PHE A 26 -7.03 7.42 -7.22
C PHE A 26 -6.89 7.55 -5.70
N THR A 27 -6.60 8.76 -5.23
CA THR A 27 -6.34 9.05 -3.83
C THR A 27 -7.09 10.29 -3.36
N MET A 28 -7.75 10.18 -2.21
CA MET A 28 -8.41 11.30 -1.51
C MET A 28 -7.74 11.51 -0.16
N ASN A 29 -7.37 12.76 0.13
CA ASN A 29 -6.74 13.16 1.37
C ASN A 29 -7.69 14.09 2.13
N TYR A 30 -7.96 13.75 3.37
CA TYR A 30 -8.82 14.45 4.31
C TYR A 30 -7.95 14.86 5.50
N VAL A 31 -7.76 16.15 5.69
CA VAL A 31 -6.90 16.67 6.75
C VAL A 31 -7.74 17.65 7.56
N ASP A 32 -7.72 17.48 8.88
CA ASP A 32 -8.29 18.48 9.78
C ASP A 32 -7.45 19.77 9.69
N PRO A 33 -8.06 20.96 9.57
CA PRO A 33 -7.33 22.23 9.55
C PRO A 33 -6.38 22.44 10.74
N GLN A 34 -6.61 21.82 11.90
CA GLN A 34 -5.68 21.89 13.04
C GLN A 34 -4.49 20.91 12.92
N GLY A 35 -4.43 20.08 11.87
CA GLY A 35 -3.37 19.12 11.63
C GLY A 35 -3.33 17.93 12.61
N SER A 36 -4.34 17.81 13.48
CA SER A 36 -4.38 16.77 14.52
C SER A 36 -4.79 15.42 13.95
N TYR A 37 -5.55 15.40 12.87
CA TYR A 37 -6.04 14.19 12.22
C TYR A 37 -5.81 14.25 10.71
N ARG A 38 -5.40 13.12 10.14
CA ARG A 38 -5.34 12.90 8.70
C ARG A 38 -5.98 11.56 8.34
N LEU A 39 -6.69 11.54 7.23
CA LEU A 39 -7.25 10.33 6.64
C LEU A 39 -6.98 10.37 5.15
N LEU A 40 -6.47 9.29 4.61
CA LEU A 40 -6.14 9.12 3.20
C LEU A 40 -6.81 7.84 2.74
N THR A 41 -7.60 7.91 1.67
CA THR A 41 -8.19 6.72 1.05
C THR A 41 -7.62 6.55 -0.35
N THR A 42 -7.24 5.33 -0.69
CA THR A 42 -6.68 4.96 -1.99
C THR A 42 -7.53 3.89 -2.65
N LEU A 43 -7.74 4.03 -3.95
CA LEU A 43 -8.39 3.04 -4.82
C LEU A 43 -7.49 2.82 -6.02
N GLU A 44 -7.18 1.58 -6.34
CA GLU A 44 -6.31 1.22 -7.45
C GLU A 44 -6.90 0.07 -8.24
N GLY A 45 -7.08 0.26 -9.54
CA GLY A 45 -7.41 -0.78 -10.50
C GLY A 45 -6.16 -1.25 -11.22
N GLU A 46 -5.96 -2.56 -11.31
CA GLU A 46 -4.89 -3.19 -12.07
C GLU A 46 -5.48 -4.15 -13.11
N TRP A 47 -5.04 -4.03 -14.36
CA TRP A 47 -5.44 -4.86 -15.50
C TRP A 47 -4.21 -5.57 -16.05
N PRO A 48 -3.88 -6.76 -15.51
CA PRO A 48 -2.79 -7.59 -16.03
C PRO A 48 -3.21 -8.32 -17.31
N SER A 49 -2.24 -8.56 -18.19
CA SER A 49 -2.38 -9.33 -19.43
C SER A 49 -1.25 -10.36 -19.54
N PRO A 50 -1.57 -11.68 -19.52
CA PRO A 50 -2.91 -12.27 -19.36
C PRO A 50 -3.43 -12.20 -17.91
N GLY A 51 -4.75 -12.09 -17.71
CA GLY A 51 -5.36 -12.14 -16.37
C GLY A 51 -6.69 -11.41 -16.22
N SER A 52 -7.24 -11.43 -15.00
CA SER A 52 -8.44 -10.68 -14.60
C SER A 52 -8.06 -9.38 -13.93
N ALA A 53 -8.93 -8.37 -14.06
CA ALA A 53 -8.77 -7.09 -13.37
C ALA A 53 -8.80 -7.28 -11.84
N LEU A 54 -7.92 -6.58 -11.14
CA LEU A 54 -7.82 -6.56 -9.68
C LEU A 54 -8.14 -5.15 -9.19
N LEU A 55 -8.97 -5.04 -8.16
CA LEU A 55 -9.22 -3.79 -7.45
C LEU A 55 -8.56 -3.85 -6.09
N ILE A 56 -7.82 -2.81 -5.72
CA ILE A 56 -7.16 -2.66 -4.43
C ILE A 56 -7.72 -1.39 -3.78
N ALA A 57 -8.16 -1.50 -2.54
CA ALA A 57 -8.62 -0.38 -1.75
C ALA A 57 -7.75 -0.27 -0.49
N GLY A 58 -7.41 0.96 -0.11
CA GLY A 58 -6.62 1.25 1.07
C GLY A 58 -7.15 2.45 1.82
N VAL A 59 -6.92 2.43 3.13
CA VAL A 59 -7.13 3.57 4.01
C VAL A 59 -5.92 3.73 4.91
N GLU A 60 -5.46 4.96 5.05
CA GLU A 60 -4.46 5.38 6.02
C GLU A 60 -5.09 6.45 6.90
N GLY A 61 -5.09 6.24 8.21
CA GLY A 61 -5.52 7.22 9.20
C GLY A 61 -4.36 7.58 10.11
N GLY A 62 -4.25 8.83 10.51
CA GLY A 62 -3.24 9.26 11.47
C GLY A 62 -3.74 10.33 12.42
N VAL A 63 -3.16 10.33 13.61
CA VAL A 63 -3.40 11.32 14.65
C VAL A 63 -2.07 11.84 15.18
N VAL A 64 -1.98 13.12 15.47
CA VAL A 64 -0.83 13.72 16.13
C VAL A 64 -1.27 14.22 17.50
N ALA A 65 -0.62 13.75 18.56
CA ALA A 65 -0.87 14.16 19.93
C ALA A 65 0.46 14.41 20.65
N HIS A 66 0.60 15.58 21.27
CA HIS A 66 1.78 15.94 22.08
C HIS A 66 3.14 15.75 21.37
N GLY A 67 3.22 16.03 20.06
CA GLY A 67 4.44 15.86 19.26
C GLY A 67 4.74 14.42 18.82
N VAL A 68 3.83 13.48 19.11
CA VAL A 68 3.87 12.09 18.65
C VAL A 68 2.82 11.89 17.56
N GLY A 69 3.26 11.47 16.38
CA GLY A 69 2.38 11.05 15.29
C GLY A 69 2.15 9.55 15.34
N LEU A 70 0.90 9.13 15.24
CA LEU A 70 0.51 7.73 15.03
C LEU A 70 -0.16 7.62 13.67
N VAL A 71 0.16 6.56 12.92
CA VAL A 71 -0.49 6.25 11.65
C VAL A 71 -0.86 4.78 11.60
N GLY A 72 -2.08 4.50 11.15
CA GLY A 72 -2.58 3.16 10.86
C GLY A 72 -2.90 3.05 9.38
N ARG A 73 -2.59 1.91 8.77
CA ARG A 73 -2.80 1.62 7.35
C ARG A 73 -3.49 0.28 7.20
N LEU A 74 -4.49 0.23 6.34
CA LEU A 74 -5.20 -0.99 5.96
C LEU A 74 -5.32 -1.00 4.44
N GLY A 75 -5.11 -2.15 3.83
CA GLY A 75 -5.33 -2.30 2.40
C GLY A 75 -5.76 -3.71 2.06
N CYS A 76 -6.82 -3.84 1.27
CA CYS A 76 -7.37 -5.11 0.80
C CYS A 76 -7.61 -5.03 -0.71
N GLY A 77 -7.40 -6.13 -1.44
CA GLY A 77 -7.67 -6.15 -2.87
C GLY A 77 -8.19 -7.47 -3.42
N GLY A 78 -8.38 -7.52 -4.73
CA GLY A 78 -8.70 -8.75 -5.45
C GLY A 78 -7.61 -9.80 -5.25
N ARG A 79 -8.01 -11.07 -5.11
CA ARG A 79 -7.06 -12.17 -5.00
C ARG A 79 -6.47 -12.46 -6.37
N SER A 80 -5.17 -12.25 -6.55
CA SER A 80 -4.48 -12.67 -7.76
C SER A 80 -4.32 -14.19 -7.76
N PRO A 81 -4.67 -14.91 -8.84
CA PRO A 81 -4.51 -16.37 -8.91
C PRO A 81 -3.05 -16.83 -8.85
N SER A 82 -2.08 -15.91 -8.98
CA SER A 82 -0.65 -16.20 -8.93
C SER A 82 -0.02 -16.15 -7.53
N THR A 83 -0.78 -15.82 -6.47
CA THR A 83 -0.23 -15.75 -5.10
C THR A 83 -1.16 -16.34 -4.05
N ALA A 84 -0.58 -17.07 -3.09
CA ALA A 84 -1.26 -17.57 -1.89
C ALA A 84 -1.28 -16.56 -0.73
N ALA A 85 -0.79 -15.34 -0.96
CA ALA A 85 -0.82 -14.26 0.02
C ALA A 85 -2.26 -13.75 0.22
N SER A 86 -2.58 -13.41 1.47
CA SER A 86 -3.86 -12.79 1.79
C SER A 86 -3.98 -11.47 1.03
N PRO A 87 -5.16 -11.17 0.47
CA PRO A 87 -5.39 -9.91 -0.23
C PRO A 87 -5.32 -8.69 0.71
N CYS A 88 -5.37 -8.91 2.02
CA CYS A 88 -5.36 -7.86 3.03
C CYS A 88 -3.99 -7.69 3.71
N SER A 89 -3.63 -6.44 3.96
CA SER A 89 -2.44 -6.02 4.69
C SER A 89 -2.78 -4.92 5.68
N TYR A 90 -2.03 -4.94 6.78
CA TYR A 90 -2.17 -4.04 7.91
C TYR A 90 -0.81 -3.37 8.15
N GLY A 91 -0.81 -2.12 8.54
CA GLY A 91 0.41 -1.40 8.89
C GLY A 91 0.14 -0.38 9.98
N ALA A 92 1.17 -0.08 10.75
CA ALA A 92 1.17 0.97 11.74
C ALA A 92 2.51 1.67 11.69
N GLY A 93 2.51 2.97 11.98
CA GLY A 93 3.72 3.76 12.07
C GLY A 93 3.63 4.75 13.22
N LEU A 94 4.79 5.15 13.69
CA LEU A 94 4.96 6.02 14.84
C LEU A 94 6.06 7.04 14.54
N GLU A 95 5.73 8.31 14.69
CA GLU A 95 6.60 9.45 14.41
C GLU A 95 6.90 10.18 15.73
N LEU A 96 8.15 10.14 16.17
CA LEU A 96 8.66 10.77 17.39
C LEU A 96 9.69 11.84 17.00
N GLY A 97 9.21 12.98 16.52
CA GLY A 97 10.06 14.11 16.11
C GLY A 97 11.01 13.76 14.97
N ARG A 98 12.22 13.28 15.32
CA ARG A 98 13.29 12.88 14.37
C ARG A 98 13.33 11.37 14.08
N LEU A 99 12.59 10.57 14.85
CA LEU A 99 12.54 9.12 14.71
C LEU A 99 11.22 8.70 14.08
N HIS A 100 11.27 7.90 13.03
CA HIS A 100 10.11 7.29 12.41
C HIS A 100 10.27 5.77 12.44
N LEU A 101 9.24 5.10 12.96
CA LEU A 101 9.14 3.65 12.97
C LEU A 101 7.93 3.25 12.14
N ASP A 102 8.11 2.33 11.20
CA ASP A 102 7.03 1.77 10.39
C ASP A 102 7.01 0.25 10.54
N TYR A 103 5.83 -0.31 10.71
CA TYR A 103 5.59 -1.74 10.79
C TYR A 103 4.47 -2.13 9.83
N ALA A 104 4.67 -3.20 9.07
CA ALA A 104 3.68 -3.73 8.15
C ALA A 104 3.58 -5.25 8.27
N TYR A 105 2.35 -5.74 8.24
CA TYR A 105 2.00 -7.14 8.36
C TYR A 105 1.08 -7.56 7.19
N ARG A 106 1.38 -8.70 6.58
CA ARG A 106 0.53 -9.34 5.56
C ARG A 106 0.42 -10.84 5.85
N MET A 107 -0.80 -11.35 5.90
CA MET A 107 -1.08 -12.76 6.19
C MET A 107 -1.02 -13.62 4.91
N PHE A 108 -0.88 -14.95 5.03
CA PHE A 108 -0.98 -15.91 3.91
C PHE A 108 -2.08 -16.94 4.22
N ASP A 109 -2.73 -17.47 3.17
CA ASP A 109 -3.91 -18.36 3.30
C ASP A 109 -3.56 -19.85 3.60
N ALA A 110 -2.29 -20.19 3.86
CA ALA A 110 -1.84 -21.56 4.17
C ALA A 110 -1.27 -21.65 5.60
N PRO A 111 -1.24 -22.82 6.26
CA PRO A 111 -0.98 -22.93 7.70
C PRO A 111 0.51 -22.79 8.02
N ALA A 112 1.09 -21.60 7.83
CA ALA A 112 2.18 -21.05 8.62
C ALA A 112 2.68 -19.74 7.97
N ARG A 113 2.60 -18.67 8.78
CA ARG A 113 3.42 -17.45 8.78
C ARG A 113 3.00 -16.34 7.82
N GLY A 114 2.72 -15.18 8.43
CA GLY A 114 2.64 -13.89 7.78
C GLY A 114 4.01 -13.29 7.49
N THR A 115 4.07 -12.32 6.58
CA THR A 115 5.27 -11.47 6.41
C THR A 115 5.17 -10.28 7.35
N HIS A 116 6.22 -10.10 8.16
CA HIS A 116 6.42 -8.93 8.99
C HIS A 116 7.52 -8.07 8.36
N ARG A 117 7.26 -6.77 8.24
CA ARG A 117 8.25 -5.80 7.75
C ARG A 117 8.38 -4.69 8.78
N LEU A 118 9.61 -4.34 9.11
CA LEU A 118 9.95 -3.25 10.02
C LEU A 118 10.85 -2.26 9.28
N GLY A 119 10.50 -0.98 9.33
CA GLY A 119 11.30 0.13 8.83
C GLY A 119 11.62 1.08 9.96
N LEU A 120 12.86 1.56 10.01
CA LEU A 120 13.29 2.59 10.94
C LEU A 120 13.98 3.69 10.13
N ARG A 121 13.60 4.93 10.37
CA ARG A 121 14.22 6.11 9.76
C ARG A 121 14.52 7.14 10.82
N TRP A 122 15.73 7.69 10.76
CA TRP A 122 16.17 8.76 11.63
C TRP A 122 16.67 9.93 10.78
N THR A 123 16.25 11.14 11.12
CA THR A 123 16.70 12.38 10.48
C THR A 123 17.56 13.20 11.48
N PRO A 124 18.86 13.40 11.20
CA PRO A 124 19.77 14.13 12.08
C PRO A 124 19.39 15.59 12.28
#